data_AF-A0A848V0W4-F1
#
_entry.id   AF-A0A848V0W4-F1
#
_cell.length_a   1.000
_cell.length_b   1.000
_cell.length_c   1.000
_cell.angle_alpha   90.00
_cell.angle_beta   90.00
_cell.angle_gamma   90.00
#
_symmetry.space_group_name_H-M   'P 1'
#
loop_
_entity.id
_entity.type
_entity.pdbx_description
1 polymer ?
#
loop_
_entity_poly.entity_id
_entity_poly.type
_entity_poly.pdbx_seq_one_letter_code
_entity_poly.pdbx_strand_id
1 'polypeptide(L)'
;TSFAERWAWFWGNRFTVSARDNHLRMVAGAFEREATRPHIFGRFEDMLVASTLHPAMIYYLDNVKSVGPNSAFSRMYGGKHNENLGREVLELHTLGVGGGYTIDDITALSYGLTGWTHGSPKQGYRTVFKKNRHEPEPAIMLGKTYPVHGPEQIHNMLADLARHPSTALNIAIKLAAHFIPGTPPQSAIVQLKNCFLETEGDLKALAICLVSLDNVWSNEAWIFKRPDEYVVSVGRALPAWEDHFNPKINRLLGQPLMQAPGPDGWEQRGDDWINTENILIRLGWLRRALQSLPSWINAEFFMQEALGGHVSRQTAQVLTQPLLRNELLTLGLMSPEFLRR
;
A
#
# COMPACT_ATOMS: atom_id res chain seq x y z
N THR A 1 9.12 13.40 0.32
CA THR A 1 7.66 13.25 0.47
C THR A 1 7.28 13.54 1.91
N SER A 2 6.13 14.17 2.18
CA SER A 2 5.68 14.39 3.56
C SER A 2 5.37 13.04 4.24
N PHE A 3 5.40 13.00 5.57
CA PHE A 3 5.04 11.81 6.33
C PHE A 3 3.64 11.30 5.97
N ALA A 4 2.64 12.20 5.92
CA ALA A 4 1.25 11.83 5.64
C ALA A 4 1.06 11.16 4.27
N GLU A 5 1.77 11.60 3.24
CA GLU A 5 1.64 10.99 1.91
C GLU A 5 2.33 9.63 1.85
N ARG A 6 3.48 9.47 2.52
CA ARG A 6 4.13 8.16 2.64
C ARG A 6 3.32 7.17 3.48
N TRP A 7 2.68 7.67 4.54
CA TRP A 7 1.71 6.92 5.33
C TRP A 7 0.52 6.46 4.48
N ALA A 8 -0.01 7.33 3.61
CA ALA A 8 -1.05 6.95 2.65
C ALA A 8 -0.57 5.88 1.66
N TRP A 9 0.67 5.98 1.13
CA TRP A 9 1.24 4.97 0.24
C TRP A 9 1.44 3.61 0.90
N PHE A 10 1.82 3.59 2.19
CA PHE A 10 1.88 2.36 2.96
C PHE A 10 0.51 1.67 2.99
N TRP A 11 -0.54 2.39 3.37
CA TRP A 11 -1.90 1.82 3.44
C TRP A 11 -2.50 1.48 2.08
N GLY A 12 -2.23 2.29 1.05
CA GLY A 12 -2.65 2.01 -0.33
C GLY A 12 -2.01 0.74 -0.89
N ASN A 13 -0.77 0.43 -0.49
CA ASN A 13 -0.12 -0.82 -0.85
C ASN A 13 -0.53 -1.99 0.07
N ARG A 14 -1.06 -1.70 1.26
CA ARG A 14 -1.57 -2.70 2.19
C ARG A 14 -2.87 -3.30 1.67
N PHE A 15 -3.77 -2.46 1.17
CA PHE A 15 -5.05 -2.83 0.57
C PHE A 15 -4.97 -2.63 -0.94
N THR A 16 -4.26 -3.51 -1.63
CA THR A 16 -3.96 -3.29 -3.04
C THR A 16 -5.14 -3.67 -3.93
N VAL A 17 -5.52 -2.77 -4.83
CA VAL A 17 -6.34 -3.06 -6.02
C VAL A 17 -5.50 -2.76 -7.26
N SER A 18 -5.20 -3.80 -8.04
CA SER A 18 -4.36 -3.64 -9.24
C SER A 18 -5.17 -3.23 -10.47
N ALA A 19 -4.85 -2.06 -11.02
CA ALA A 19 -5.38 -1.49 -12.25
C ALA A 19 -4.81 -2.14 -13.53
N ARG A 20 -4.40 -3.42 -13.50
CA ARG A 20 -3.93 -4.12 -14.69
C ARG A 20 -5.09 -4.45 -15.63
N ASP A 21 -6.26 -4.79 -15.09
CA ASP A 21 -7.51 -4.97 -15.83
C ASP A 21 -8.16 -3.62 -16.20
N ASN A 22 -8.82 -3.55 -17.36
CA ASN A 22 -9.43 -2.31 -17.86
C ASN A 22 -10.58 -1.80 -16.97
N HIS A 23 -11.38 -2.69 -16.37
CA HIS A 23 -12.45 -2.26 -15.47
C HIS A 23 -11.86 -1.69 -14.18
N LEU A 24 -10.83 -2.35 -13.65
CA LEU A 24 -10.13 -1.88 -12.44
C LEU A 24 -9.41 -0.55 -12.64
N ARG A 25 -8.90 -0.24 -13.85
CA ARG A 25 -8.32 1.08 -14.15
C ARG A 25 -9.29 2.23 -13.88
N MET A 26 -10.59 2.03 -14.12
CA MET A 26 -11.59 3.07 -13.93
C MET A 26 -11.90 3.32 -12.45
N VAL A 27 -11.74 2.30 -11.60
CA VAL A 27 -12.17 2.34 -10.19
C VAL A 27 -11.01 2.33 -9.18
N ALA A 28 -9.77 2.04 -9.58
CA ALA A 28 -8.63 2.01 -8.68
C ALA A 28 -8.41 3.37 -8.00
N GLY A 29 -8.52 4.47 -8.75
CA GLY A 29 -8.46 5.83 -8.18
C GLY A 29 -9.61 6.15 -7.22
N ALA A 30 -10.80 5.58 -7.45
CA ALA A 30 -11.93 5.72 -6.54
C ALA A 30 -11.67 4.94 -5.24
N PHE A 31 -11.15 3.71 -5.34
CA PHE A 31 -10.77 2.90 -4.19
C PHE A 31 -9.81 3.64 -3.24
N GLU A 32 -8.75 4.26 -3.77
CA GLU A 32 -7.83 5.04 -2.95
C GLU A 32 -8.53 6.22 -2.25
N ARG A 33 -9.39 6.95 -2.96
CA ARG A 33 -10.09 8.14 -2.44
C ARG A 33 -11.22 7.82 -1.47
N GLU A 34 -11.84 6.66 -1.59
CA GLU A 34 -13.07 6.30 -0.87
C GLU A 34 -12.80 5.31 0.26
N ALA A 35 -11.89 4.34 0.06
CA ALA A 35 -11.61 3.29 1.03
C ALA A 35 -10.31 3.54 1.82
N THR A 36 -9.25 4.03 1.18
CA THR A 36 -7.95 4.21 1.86
C THR A 36 -7.79 5.59 2.49
N ARG A 37 -7.69 6.65 1.68
CA ARG A 37 -7.31 8.00 2.13
C ARG A 37 -8.17 8.58 3.27
N PRO A 38 -9.50 8.41 3.28
CA PRO A 38 -10.32 8.93 4.37
C PRO A 38 -10.00 8.31 5.73
N HIS A 39 -9.46 7.08 5.76
CA HIS A 39 -9.29 6.29 6.96
C HIS A 39 -7.83 6.18 7.45
N ILE A 40 -6.86 6.76 6.73
CA ILE A 40 -5.43 6.58 7.07
C ILE A 40 -5.05 7.07 8.48
N PHE A 41 -5.83 7.98 9.07
CA PHE A 41 -5.67 8.42 10.47
C PHE A 41 -6.90 8.13 11.34
N GLY A 42 -7.78 7.22 10.88
CA GLY A 42 -8.97 6.76 11.61
C GLY A 42 -8.73 5.43 12.32
N ARG A 43 -9.78 4.62 12.46
CA ARG A 43 -9.69 3.25 12.99
C ARG A 43 -9.29 2.28 11.88
N PHE A 44 -8.43 1.31 12.21
CA PHE A 44 -8.06 0.24 11.29
C PHE A 44 -9.27 -0.58 10.83
N GLU A 45 -10.21 -0.85 11.73
CA GLU A 45 -11.46 -1.54 11.40
C GLU A 45 -12.24 -0.83 10.29
N ASP A 46 -12.42 0.48 10.39
CA ASP A 46 -13.15 1.27 9.39
C ASP A 46 -12.49 1.14 8.01
N MET A 47 -11.15 1.25 7.96
CA MET A 47 -10.40 1.07 6.71
C MET A 47 -10.49 -0.36 6.18
N LEU A 48 -10.42 -1.38 7.04
CA LEU A 48 -10.54 -2.78 6.67
C LEU A 48 -11.91 -3.05 6.06
N VAL A 49 -12.99 -2.61 6.72
CA VAL A 49 -14.36 -2.75 6.24
C VAL A 49 -14.56 -2.00 4.92
N ALA A 50 -14.16 -0.73 4.87
CA ALA A 50 -14.27 0.09 3.68
C ALA A 50 -13.51 -0.53 2.50
N SER A 51 -12.32 -1.07 2.73
CA SER A 51 -11.50 -1.70 1.69
C SER A 51 -12.07 -3.04 1.23
N THR A 52 -12.41 -3.94 2.16
CA THR A 52 -12.91 -5.28 1.84
C THR A 52 -14.24 -5.23 1.09
N LEU A 53 -15.13 -4.32 1.46
CA LEU A 53 -16.46 -4.20 0.85
C LEU A 53 -16.52 -3.16 -0.28
N HIS A 54 -15.42 -2.50 -0.63
CA HIS A 54 -15.39 -1.60 -1.77
C HIS A 54 -15.66 -2.38 -3.08
N PRO A 55 -16.44 -1.85 -4.03
CA PRO A 55 -16.76 -2.58 -5.27
C PRO A 55 -15.53 -2.96 -6.09
N ALA A 56 -14.48 -2.14 -6.06
CA ALA A 56 -13.21 -2.44 -6.70
C ALA A 56 -12.54 -3.69 -6.11
N MET A 57 -12.52 -3.86 -4.77
CA MET A 57 -11.92 -5.03 -4.11
C MET A 57 -12.78 -6.29 -4.34
N ILE A 58 -14.10 -6.14 -4.20
CA ILE A 58 -15.08 -7.20 -4.48
C ILE A 58 -14.95 -7.73 -5.90
N TYR A 59 -14.69 -6.87 -6.89
CA TYR A 59 -14.39 -7.28 -8.26
C TYR A 59 -12.98 -7.85 -8.42
N TYR A 60 -11.96 -7.17 -7.88
CA TYR A 60 -10.55 -7.55 -8.03
C TYR A 60 -10.26 -8.97 -7.55
N LEU A 61 -10.86 -9.36 -6.43
CA LEU A 61 -10.69 -10.68 -5.83
C LEU A 61 -11.87 -11.62 -6.14
N ASP A 62 -12.57 -11.35 -7.26
CA ASP A 62 -13.62 -12.20 -7.84
C ASP A 62 -14.79 -12.56 -6.90
N ASN A 63 -15.02 -11.79 -5.82
CA ASN A 63 -16.12 -12.01 -4.89
C ASN A 63 -17.50 -11.75 -5.54
N VAL A 64 -17.53 -11.01 -6.65
CA VAL A 64 -18.75 -10.80 -7.47
C VAL A 64 -19.42 -12.11 -7.90
N LYS A 65 -18.63 -13.18 -8.07
CA LYS A 65 -19.05 -14.55 -8.43
C LYS A 65 -19.35 -15.41 -7.20
N SER A 66 -18.97 -14.99 -5.99
CA SER A 66 -19.09 -15.78 -4.75
C SER A 66 -20.56 -15.97 -4.35
N VAL A 67 -20.96 -17.23 -4.21
CA VAL A 67 -22.32 -17.64 -3.79
C VAL A 67 -22.22 -18.68 -2.69
N GLY A 68 -23.01 -18.54 -1.64
CA GLY A 68 -23.09 -19.53 -0.57
C GLY A 68 -23.51 -20.88 -1.15
N PRO A 69 -22.73 -21.96 -0.93
CA PRO A 69 -23.04 -23.29 -1.47
C PRO A 69 -24.43 -23.78 -1.05
N ASN A 70 -24.91 -23.42 0.14
CA ASN A 70 -26.26 -23.78 0.61
C ASN A 70 -27.30 -22.67 0.40
N SER A 71 -26.97 -21.61 -0.33
CA SER A 71 -27.92 -20.52 -0.61
C SER A 71 -29.10 -20.96 -1.47
N ALA A 72 -30.20 -20.20 -1.42
CA ALA A 72 -31.37 -20.44 -2.26
C ALA A 72 -31.01 -20.40 -3.76
N PHE A 73 -30.12 -19.49 -4.17
CA PHE A 73 -29.61 -19.43 -5.53
C PHE A 73 -28.83 -20.69 -5.91
N SER A 74 -27.93 -21.17 -5.04
CA SER A 74 -27.12 -22.36 -5.32
C SER A 74 -27.98 -23.61 -5.49
N ARG A 75 -29.01 -23.79 -4.66
CA ARG A 75 -29.97 -24.91 -4.79
C ARG A 75 -30.71 -24.93 -6.13
N MET A 76 -30.93 -23.77 -6.76
CA MET A 76 -31.67 -23.66 -8.02
C MET A 76 -30.76 -23.69 -9.25
N TYR A 77 -29.59 -23.05 -9.18
CA TYR A 77 -28.76 -22.76 -10.36
C TYR A 77 -27.33 -23.31 -10.28
N GLY A 78 -26.93 -23.88 -9.13
CA GLY A 78 -25.56 -24.31 -8.88
C GLY A 78 -24.61 -23.13 -8.68
N GLY A 79 -24.24 -22.86 -7.42
CA GLY A 79 -23.30 -21.80 -7.05
C GLY A 79 -22.19 -22.34 -6.17
N LYS A 80 -21.04 -21.66 -6.18
CA LYS A 80 -19.92 -21.97 -5.28
C LYS A 80 -19.38 -20.68 -4.69
N HIS A 81 -18.81 -20.77 -3.49
CA HIS A 81 -18.10 -19.66 -2.88
C HIS A 81 -16.76 -19.46 -3.58
N ASN A 82 -16.23 -18.25 -3.49
CA ASN A 82 -14.88 -17.94 -3.92
C ASN A 82 -14.05 -17.57 -2.69
N GLU A 83 -12.93 -18.28 -2.49
CA GLU A 83 -12.08 -18.11 -1.31
C GLU A 83 -11.04 -17.00 -1.44
N ASN A 84 -10.87 -16.43 -2.64
CA ASN A 84 -9.78 -15.49 -2.90
C ASN A 84 -9.83 -14.28 -1.96
N LEU A 85 -10.96 -13.56 -1.91
CA LEU A 85 -11.10 -12.40 -1.00
C LEU A 85 -10.97 -12.78 0.48
N GLY A 86 -11.55 -13.89 0.91
CA GLY A 86 -11.43 -14.35 2.31
C GLY A 86 -9.99 -14.67 2.68
N ARG A 87 -9.27 -15.37 1.78
CA ARG A 87 -7.84 -15.65 1.94
C ARG A 87 -7.02 -14.38 2.04
N GLU A 88 -7.18 -13.45 1.09
CA GLU A 88 -6.40 -12.20 1.12
C GLU A 88 -6.72 -11.35 2.35
N VAL A 89 -7.96 -11.35 2.86
CA VAL A 89 -8.27 -10.66 4.11
C VAL A 89 -7.50 -11.25 5.29
N LEU A 90 -7.41 -12.58 5.43
CA LEU A 90 -6.68 -13.24 6.51
C LEU A 90 -5.15 -13.13 6.33
N GLU A 91 -4.66 -13.54 5.16
CA GLU A 91 -3.22 -13.67 4.86
C GLU A 91 -2.56 -12.33 4.66
N LEU A 92 -3.15 -11.51 3.79
CA LEU A 92 -2.58 -10.23 3.48
C LEU A 92 -3.12 -9.24 4.49
N HIS A 93 -4.37 -8.82 4.42
CA HIS A 93 -4.85 -7.58 5.04
C HIS A 93 -4.87 -7.58 6.58
N THR A 94 -4.96 -8.74 7.23
CA THR A 94 -5.09 -8.85 8.70
C THR A 94 -4.00 -9.70 9.34
N LEU A 95 -4.27 -10.98 9.63
CA LEU A 95 -3.49 -11.86 10.50
C LEU A 95 -2.05 -12.12 10.02
N GLY A 96 -1.82 -12.05 8.72
CA GLY A 96 -0.53 -12.43 8.14
C GLY A 96 -0.48 -13.91 7.78
N VAL A 97 0.37 -14.28 6.83
CA VAL A 97 0.65 -15.68 6.50
C VAL A 97 1.13 -16.42 7.75
N GLY A 98 0.48 -17.53 8.08
CA GLY A 98 0.77 -18.27 9.31
C GLY A 98 0.28 -17.60 10.60
N GLY A 99 -0.63 -16.62 10.51
CA GLY A 99 -1.16 -15.85 11.64
C GLY A 99 -2.08 -16.61 12.62
N GLY A 100 -2.10 -17.95 12.56
CA GLY A 100 -2.88 -18.81 13.45
C GLY A 100 -4.27 -19.21 12.96
N TYR A 101 -4.58 -18.98 11.67
CA TYR A 101 -5.82 -19.43 11.03
C TYR A 101 -5.60 -20.74 10.25
N THR A 102 -6.69 -21.42 9.93
CA THR A 102 -6.75 -22.67 9.18
C THR A 102 -7.44 -22.48 7.82
N ILE A 103 -7.43 -23.49 6.97
CA ILE A 103 -8.20 -23.46 5.72
C ILE A 103 -9.72 -23.35 5.97
N ASP A 104 -10.21 -23.89 7.08
CA ASP A 104 -11.61 -23.79 7.48
C ASP A 104 -11.98 -22.34 7.82
N ASP A 105 -11.05 -21.58 8.41
CA ASP A 105 -11.25 -20.15 8.70
C ASP A 105 -11.33 -19.32 7.42
N ILE A 106 -10.53 -19.64 6.39
CA ILE A 106 -10.65 -19.03 5.06
C ILE A 106 -12.04 -19.30 4.49
N THR A 107 -12.49 -20.55 4.56
CA THR A 107 -13.80 -20.96 4.06
C THR A 107 -14.92 -20.22 4.81
N ALA A 108 -14.84 -20.16 6.14
CA ALA A 108 -15.80 -19.48 7.01
C ALA A 108 -15.91 -17.98 6.69
N LEU A 109 -14.77 -17.28 6.55
CA LEU A 109 -14.77 -15.88 6.15
C LEU A 109 -15.34 -15.68 4.75
N SER A 110 -15.03 -16.60 3.84
CA SER A 110 -15.56 -16.58 2.47
C SER A 110 -17.07 -16.77 2.46
N TYR A 111 -17.64 -17.60 3.34
CA TYR A 111 -19.09 -17.71 3.53
C TYR A 111 -19.70 -16.41 4.01
N GLY A 112 -19.09 -15.72 4.98
CA GLY A 112 -19.52 -14.38 5.40
C GLY A 112 -19.54 -13.36 4.25
N LEU A 113 -18.62 -13.49 3.28
CA LEU A 113 -18.51 -12.63 2.10
C LEU A 113 -19.49 -13.00 0.97
N THR A 114 -20.11 -14.18 1.00
CA THR A 114 -21.06 -14.58 -0.05
C THR A 114 -22.25 -13.63 -0.12
N GLY A 115 -22.80 -13.43 -1.32
CA GLY A 115 -23.92 -12.51 -1.52
C GLY A 115 -23.53 -11.04 -1.65
N TRP A 116 -22.36 -10.62 -1.15
CA TRP A 116 -21.77 -9.32 -1.47
C TRP A 116 -21.26 -9.29 -2.90
N THR A 117 -21.76 -8.35 -3.72
CA THR A 117 -21.46 -8.26 -5.14
C THR A 117 -21.58 -6.81 -5.61
N HIS A 118 -21.26 -6.49 -6.87
CA HIS A 118 -21.53 -5.16 -7.39
C HIS A 118 -23.00 -5.01 -7.81
N GLY A 119 -23.52 -3.81 -7.65
CA GLY A 119 -24.81 -3.38 -8.18
C GLY A 119 -24.78 -3.29 -9.70
N SER A 120 -25.94 -3.02 -10.30
CA SER A 120 -26.00 -2.80 -11.75
C SER A 120 -25.24 -1.52 -12.15
N PRO A 121 -24.83 -1.36 -13.42
CA PRO A 121 -24.22 -0.11 -13.89
C PRO A 121 -25.10 1.13 -13.61
N LYS A 122 -26.43 0.97 -13.63
CA LYS A 122 -27.41 2.04 -13.28
C LYS A 122 -27.35 2.46 -11.80
N GLN A 123 -26.78 1.62 -10.93
CA GLN A 123 -26.58 1.90 -9.51
C GLN A 123 -25.14 2.39 -9.22
N GLY A 124 -24.39 2.76 -10.26
CA GLY A 124 -23.04 3.31 -10.13
C GLY A 124 -22.00 2.31 -9.63
N TYR A 125 -22.19 1.02 -9.90
CA TYR A 125 -21.30 -0.07 -9.44
C TYR A 125 -21.08 -0.14 -7.92
N ARG A 126 -21.99 0.42 -7.10
CA ARG A 126 -21.93 0.28 -5.63
C ARG A 126 -22.00 -1.18 -5.21
N THR A 127 -21.37 -1.53 -4.10
CA THR A 127 -21.53 -2.87 -3.51
C THR A 127 -22.96 -3.05 -3.01
N VAL A 128 -23.54 -4.22 -3.26
CA VAL A 128 -24.88 -4.63 -2.81
C VAL A 128 -24.82 -6.01 -2.18
N PHE A 129 -25.70 -6.25 -1.21
CA PHE A 129 -25.86 -7.56 -0.58
C PHE A 129 -27.09 -8.27 -1.13
N LYS A 130 -26.89 -9.47 -1.71
CA LYS A 130 -27.95 -10.33 -2.24
C LYS A 130 -28.21 -11.50 -1.29
N LYS A 131 -29.20 -11.36 -0.42
CA LYS A 131 -29.58 -12.37 0.59
C LYS A 131 -29.78 -13.78 0.00
N ASN A 132 -30.37 -13.90 -1.19
CA ASN A 132 -30.61 -15.20 -1.83
C ASN A 132 -29.33 -15.91 -2.33
N ARG A 133 -28.19 -15.21 -2.39
CA ARG A 133 -26.87 -15.75 -2.75
C ARG A 133 -25.95 -15.92 -1.53
N HIS A 134 -26.38 -15.49 -0.34
CA HIS A 134 -25.58 -15.59 0.88
C HIS A 134 -25.72 -16.98 1.49
N GLU A 135 -24.65 -17.47 2.12
CA GLU A 135 -24.63 -18.71 2.87
C GLU A 135 -25.59 -18.62 4.07
N PRO A 136 -26.60 -19.51 4.16
CA PRO A 136 -27.61 -19.43 5.21
C PRO A 136 -27.18 -20.06 6.54
N GLU A 137 -26.02 -20.71 6.59
CA GLU A 137 -25.49 -21.35 7.80
C GLU A 137 -24.51 -20.44 8.56
N PRO A 138 -24.46 -20.54 9.90
CA PRO A 138 -23.46 -19.82 10.70
C PRO A 138 -22.03 -20.18 10.29
N ALA A 139 -21.15 -19.19 10.30
CA ALA A 139 -19.72 -19.39 10.07
C ALA A 139 -19.00 -19.61 11.41
N ILE A 140 -18.04 -20.54 11.47
CA ILE A 140 -17.16 -20.72 12.62
C ILE A 140 -15.76 -20.33 12.19
N MET A 141 -15.21 -19.26 12.76
CA MET A 141 -13.89 -18.74 12.41
C MET A 141 -13.13 -18.44 13.70
N LEU A 142 -11.89 -18.93 13.80
CA LEU A 142 -10.99 -18.81 14.95
C LEU A 142 -11.66 -19.26 16.27
N GLY A 143 -12.45 -20.33 16.20
CA GLY A 143 -13.19 -20.88 17.34
C GLY A 143 -14.42 -20.07 17.78
N LYS A 144 -14.73 -18.95 17.11
CA LYS A 144 -15.93 -18.13 17.37
C LYS A 144 -17.01 -18.42 16.33
N THR A 145 -18.26 -18.56 16.79
CA THR A 145 -19.42 -18.68 15.92
C THR A 145 -19.98 -17.31 15.54
N TYR A 146 -20.20 -17.09 14.25
CA TYR A 146 -20.78 -15.90 13.67
C TYR A 146 -22.17 -16.23 13.11
N PRO A 147 -23.26 -15.89 13.82
CA PRO A 147 -24.62 -16.15 13.36
C PRO A 147 -24.95 -15.40 12.06
N VAL A 148 -25.89 -15.95 11.29
CA VAL A 148 -26.32 -15.35 10.03
C VAL A 148 -27.23 -14.16 10.31
N HIS A 149 -26.66 -12.97 10.27
CA HIS A 149 -27.36 -11.69 10.40
C HIS A 149 -27.36 -10.90 9.09
N GLY A 150 -27.29 -11.60 7.95
CA GLY A 150 -27.22 -10.99 6.63
C GLY A 150 -25.95 -10.15 6.47
N PRO A 151 -26.04 -8.88 6.04
CA PRO A 151 -24.84 -8.07 5.78
C PRO A 151 -23.96 -7.89 7.02
N GLU A 152 -24.52 -7.86 8.23
CA GLU A 152 -23.78 -7.63 9.47
C GLU A 152 -22.82 -8.78 9.85
N GLN A 153 -23.01 -9.99 9.31
CA GLN A 153 -22.15 -11.13 9.66
C GLN A 153 -20.68 -10.84 9.32
N ILE A 154 -20.41 -10.35 8.10
CA ILE A 154 -19.04 -10.03 7.69
C ILE A 154 -18.46 -8.83 8.46
N HIS A 155 -19.30 -7.84 8.80
CA HIS A 155 -18.84 -6.69 9.60
C HIS A 155 -18.31 -7.15 10.96
N ASN A 156 -19.03 -8.04 11.65
CA ASN A 156 -18.59 -8.60 12.93
C ASN A 156 -17.30 -9.43 12.78
N MET A 157 -17.18 -10.23 11.71
CA MET A 157 -15.96 -11.00 11.45
C MET A 157 -14.74 -10.08 11.22
N LEU A 158 -14.91 -9.01 10.42
CA LEU A 158 -13.85 -8.03 10.16
C LEU A 158 -13.49 -7.23 11.42
N ALA A 159 -14.47 -6.91 12.27
CA ALA A 159 -14.26 -6.23 13.53
C ALA A 159 -13.36 -7.03 14.49
N ASP A 160 -13.59 -8.34 14.60
CA ASP A 160 -12.73 -9.22 15.42
C ASP A 160 -11.33 -9.37 14.81
N LEU A 161 -11.23 -9.55 13.49
CA LEU A 161 -9.94 -9.62 12.80
C LEU A 161 -9.14 -8.31 12.96
N ALA A 162 -9.80 -7.15 12.90
CA ALA A 162 -9.16 -5.84 13.07
C ALA A 162 -8.48 -5.68 14.44
N ARG A 163 -9.00 -6.31 15.50
CA ARG A 163 -8.47 -6.26 16.87
C ARG A 163 -7.57 -7.43 17.23
N HIS A 164 -7.39 -8.39 16.33
CA HIS A 164 -6.67 -9.62 16.63
C HIS A 164 -5.16 -9.37 16.89
N PRO A 165 -4.53 -10.03 17.88
CA PRO A 165 -3.10 -9.90 18.16
C PRO A 165 -2.17 -10.18 16.96
N SER A 166 -2.51 -11.17 16.12
CA SER A 166 -1.76 -11.44 14.89
C SER A 166 -1.88 -10.30 13.88
N THR A 167 -3.03 -9.62 13.80
CA THR A 167 -3.20 -8.42 12.95
C THR A 167 -2.28 -7.30 13.42
N ALA A 168 -2.27 -7.02 14.72
CA ALA A 168 -1.39 -6.03 15.31
C ALA A 168 0.09 -6.34 15.03
N LEU A 169 0.49 -7.61 15.17
CA LEU A 169 1.86 -8.05 14.88
C LEU A 169 2.23 -7.90 13.40
N ASN A 170 1.37 -8.34 12.49
CA ASN A 170 1.60 -8.25 11.05
C ASN A 170 1.72 -6.78 10.60
N ILE A 171 0.84 -5.90 11.09
CA ILE A 171 0.91 -4.46 10.82
C ILE A 171 2.20 -3.87 11.37
N ALA A 172 2.56 -4.19 12.61
CA ALA A 172 3.79 -3.69 13.24
C ALA A 172 5.05 -4.09 12.47
N ILE A 173 5.15 -5.36 12.04
CA ILE A 173 6.28 -5.85 11.23
C ILE A 173 6.37 -5.07 9.91
N LYS A 174 5.25 -4.92 9.18
CA LYS A 174 5.27 -4.22 7.89
C LYS A 174 5.54 -2.71 8.04
N LEU A 175 5.01 -2.07 9.08
CA LEU A 175 5.31 -0.67 9.38
C LEU A 175 6.79 -0.48 9.71
N ALA A 176 7.33 -1.32 10.60
CA ALA A 176 8.73 -1.26 10.97
C ALA A 176 9.62 -1.43 9.73
N ALA A 177 9.35 -2.43 8.87
CA ALA A 177 10.09 -2.65 7.63
C ALA A 177 9.98 -1.50 6.61
N HIS A 178 8.84 -0.79 6.57
CA HIS A 178 8.66 0.34 5.67
C HIS A 178 9.31 1.63 6.21
N PHE A 179 9.35 1.80 7.55
CA PHE A 179 9.70 3.05 8.22
C PHE A 179 11.06 3.12 8.88
N ILE A 180 11.60 2.00 9.33
CA ILE A 180 12.89 1.94 10.01
C ILE A 180 13.95 1.50 8.98
N PRO A 181 15.01 2.29 8.76
CA PRO A 181 16.08 1.91 7.87
C PRO A 181 16.82 0.64 8.33
N GLY A 182 17.27 -0.17 7.38
CA GLY A 182 17.95 -1.44 7.67
C GLY A 182 17.02 -2.53 8.19
N THR A 183 17.52 -3.35 9.13
CA THR A 183 16.74 -4.42 9.76
C THR A 183 16.04 -3.86 11.01
N PRO A 184 14.70 -3.80 11.05
CA PRO A 184 14.01 -3.24 12.20
C PRO A 184 14.25 -4.08 13.46
N PRO A 185 14.58 -3.46 14.60
CA PRO A 185 14.82 -4.21 15.83
C PRO A 185 13.49 -4.75 16.39
N GLN A 186 13.57 -5.91 17.03
CA GLN A 186 12.40 -6.57 17.61
C GLN A 186 11.67 -5.68 18.64
N SER A 187 12.40 -4.83 19.37
CA SER A 187 11.83 -3.87 20.32
C SER A 187 10.88 -2.88 19.65
N ALA A 188 11.23 -2.36 18.47
CA ALA A 188 10.37 -1.45 17.71
C ALA A 188 9.07 -2.14 17.26
N ILE A 189 9.17 -3.39 16.78
CA ILE A 189 8.01 -4.18 16.37
C ILE A 189 7.08 -4.42 17.57
N VAL A 190 7.64 -4.78 18.73
CA VAL A 190 6.87 -4.99 19.96
C VAL A 190 6.17 -3.71 20.41
N GLN A 191 6.85 -2.57 20.39
CA GLN A 191 6.26 -1.27 20.76
C GLN A 191 5.10 -0.89 19.82
N LEU A 192 5.29 -1.00 18.50
CA LEU A 192 4.22 -0.74 17.52
C LEU A 192 3.03 -1.69 17.70
N LYS A 193 3.30 -2.98 17.94
CA LYS A 193 2.25 -3.98 18.21
C LYS A 193 1.42 -3.61 19.44
N ASN A 194 2.09 -3.25 20.54
CA ASN A 194 1.42 -2.90 21.79
C ASN A 194 0.63 -1.61 21.63
N CYS A 195 1.19 -0.58 21.00
CA CYS A 195 0.46 0.65 20.68
C CYS A 195 -0.80 0.36 19.87
N PHE A 196 -0.72 -0.51 18.85
CA PHE A 196 -1.90 -0.89 18.06
C PHE A 196 -2.98 -1.54 18.94
N LEU A 197 -2.60 -2.47 19.82
CA LEU A 197 -3.55 -3.17 20.68
C LEU A 197 -4.17 -2.26 21.74
N GLU A 198 -3.35 -1.47 22.43
CA GLU A 198 -3.79 -0.56 23.50
C GLU A 198 -4.71 0.55 22.98
N THR A 199 -4.50 0.98 21.74
CA THR A 199 -5.32 2.02 21.10
C THR A 199 -6.47 1.45 20.28
N GLU A 200 -6.67 0.13 20.28
CA GLU A 200 -7.68 -0.57 19.49
C GLU A 200 -7.62 -0.17 18.00
N GLY A 201 -6.42 -0.16 17.42
CA GLY A 201 -6.18 0.13 16.01
C GLY A 201 -6.42 1.59 15.61
N ASP A 202 -6.23 2.56 16.52
CA ASP A 202 -6.18 3.98 16.14
C ASP A 202 -4.89 4.27 15.34
N LEU A 203 -5.06 4.56 14.05
CA LEU A 203 -3.95 4.72 13.12
C LEU A 203 -3.22 6.05 13.28
N LYS A 204 -3.88 7.07 13.84
CA LYS A 204 -3.23 8.32 14.21
C LYS A 204 -2.32 8.11 15.42
N ALA A 205 -2.81 7.41 16.43
CA ALA A 205 -2.00 7.07 17.60
C ALA A 205 -0.80 6.18 17.20
N LEU A 206 -1.02 5.20 16.33
CA LEU A 206 0.05 4.35 15.79
C LEU A 206 1.08 5.14 14.98
N ALA A 207 0.64 6.10 14.16
CA ALA A 207 1.54 6.99 13.44
C ALA A 207 2.42 7.83 14.39
N ILE A 208 1.83 8.34 15.49
CA ILE A 208 2.57 9.07 16.53
C ILE A 208 3.57 8.14 17.24
N CYS A 209 3.15 6.93 17.60
CA CYS A 209 4.04 5.94 18.21
C CYS A 209 5.23 5.62 17.29
N LEU A 210 4.98 5.44 15.99
CA LEU A 210 6.02 5.16 15.01
C LEU A 210 7.05 6.29 14.93
N VAL A 211 6.61 7.54 14.78
CA VAL A 211 7.56 8.67 14.68
C VAL A 211 8.25 8.99 16.01
N SER A 212 7.80 8.41 17.11
CA SER A 212 8.45 8.52 18.42
C SER A 212 9.58 7.50 18.63
N LEU A 213 9.78 6.56 17.70
CA LEU A 213 10.87 5.59 17.76
C LEU A 213 12.17 6.24 17.29
N ASP A 214 13.22 6.22 18.13
CA ASP A 214 14.55 6.73 17.77
C ASP A 214 15.11 6.07 16.49
N ASN A 215 14.82 4.77 16.31
CA ASN A 215 15.27 4.01 15.14
C ASN A 215 14.75 4.56 13.80
N VAL A 216 13.61 5.26 13.79
CA VAL A 216 13.05 5.87 12.57
C VAL A 216 13.91 7.05 12.09
N TRP A 217 14.63 7.69 13.01
CA TRP A 217 15.46 8.87 12.76
C TRP A 217 16.96 8.56 12.71
N SER A 218 17.34 7.29 12.75
CA SER A 218 18.73 6.88 12.67
C SER A 218 19.32 7.22 11.29
N ASN A 219 20.52 7.82 11.31
CA ASN A 219 21.30 8.11 10.09
C ASN A 219 22.27 6.96 9.72
N GLU A 220 22.25 5.85 10.47
CA GLU A 220 23.21 4.75 10.28
C GLU A 220 22.87 3.86 9.08
N ALA A 221 21.58 3.79 8.73
CA ALA A 221 21.07 3.03 7.62
C ALA A 221 20.09 3.88 6.81
N TRP A 222 19.81 3.44 5.59
CA TRP A 222 19.05 4.20 4.61
C TRP A 222 18.04 3.32 3.90
N ILE A 223 16.91 3.87 3.50
CA ILE A 223 15.96 3.18 2.63
C ILE A 223 16.10 3.75 1.21
N PHE A 224 16.44 2.90 0.26
CA PHE A 224 16.46 3.28 -1.14
C PHE A 224 15.05 3.65 -1.62
N LYS A 225 14.92 4.84 -2.23
CA LYS A 225 13.62 5.35 -2.68
C LYS A 225 13.05 4.47 -3.77
N ARG A 226 11.79 4.07 -3.59
CA ARG A 226 11.00 3.43 -4.64
C ARG A 226 10.76 4.39 -5.81
N PRO A 227 10.43 3.89 -7.02
CA PRO A 227 10.22 4.76 -8.17
C PRO A 227 9.23 5.91 -7.96
N ASP A 228 8.09 5.66 -7.33
CA ASP A 228 7.09 6.67 -6.98
C ASP A 228 7.66 7.80 -6.09
N GLU A 229 8.36 7.44 -5.01
CA GLU A 229 9.08 8.34 -4.11
C GLU A 229 10.16 9.13 -4.85
N TYR A 230 10.90 8.44 -5.74
CA TYR A 230 12.00 9.02 -6.49
C TYR A 230 11.50 10.08 -7.48
N VAL A 231 10.47 9.77 -8.28
CA VAL A 231 9.88 10.71 -9.25
C VAL A 231 9.34 11.96 -8.54
N VAL A 232 8.64 11.79 -7.43
CA VAL A 232 8.16 12.93 -6.63
C VAL A 232 9.32 13.73 -6.02
N SER A 233 10.40 13.07 -5.59
CA SER A 233 11.59 13.75 -5.06
C SER A 233 12.29 14.58 -6.12
N VAL A 234 12.44 14.06 -7.35
CA VAL A 234 12.98 14.80 -8.50
C VAL A 234 12.09 16.01 -8.81
N GLY A 235 10.76 15.82 -8.80
CA GLY A 235 9.75 16.88 -8.96
C GLY A 235 9.97 18.05 -8.01
N ARG A 236 10.14 17.73 -6.73
CA ARG A 236 10.35 18.72 -5.68
C ARG A 236 11.72 19.39 -5.74
N ALA A 237 12.76 18.64 -6.13
CA ALA A 237 14.11 19.16 -6.24
C ALA A 237 14.30 20.11 -7.43
N LEU A 238 13.39 20.06 -8.41
CA LEU A 238 13.49 20.79 -9.67
C LEU A 238 12.20 21.62 -9.89
N PRO A 239 12.06 22.79 -9.23
CA PRO A 239 10.79 23.54 -9.18
C PRO A 239 10.29 24.06 -10.54
N ALA A 240 11.15 24.14 -11.57
CA ALA A 240 10.76 24.49 -12.94
C ALA A 240 10.56 23.28 -13.86
N TRP A 241 10.48 22.07 -13.30
CA TRP A 241 10.16 20.88 -14.05
C TRP A 241 8.66 20.84 -14.32
N GLU A 242 8.26 21.39 -15.48
CA GLU A 242 6.87 21.42 -15.95
C GLU A 242 6.40 20.07 -16.55
N ASP A 243 6.82 18.93 -15.99
CA ASP A 243 6.23 17.65 -16.43
C ASP A 243 4.82 17.54 -15.87
N HIS A 244 3.84 17.72 -16.76
CA HIS A 244 2.50 17.21 -16.57
C HIS A 244 2.60 15.74 -16.15
N PHE A 245 2.13 15.40 -14.95
CA PHE A 245 2.06 14.04 -14.40
C PHE A 245 2.15 12.96 -15.49
N ASN A 246 3.34 12.36 -15.65
CA ASN A 246 3.59 11.38 -16.70
C ASN A 246 3.72 9.98 -16.09
N PRO A 247 2.62 9.20 -16.03
CA PRO A 247 2.62 7.88 -15.41
C PRO A 247 3.52 6.87 -16.14
N LYS A 248 3.97 7.18 -17.37
CA LYS A 248 4.92 6.34 -18.12
C LYS A 248 6.30 6.30 -17.47
N ILE A 249 6.68 7.32 -16.70
CA ILE A 249 7.97 7.35 -16.00
C ILE A 249 8.01 6.25 -14.93
N ASN A 250 6.97 6.16 -14.10
CA ASN A 250 6.86 5.11 -13.08
C ASN A 250 6.84 3.71 -13.71
N ARG A 251 6.18 3.55 -14.86
CA ARG A 251 6.23 2.28 -15.63
C ARG A 251 7.64 1.97 -16.13
N LEU A 252 8.35 2.96 -16.68
CA LEU A 252 9.73 2.79 -17.14
C LEU A 252 10.64 2.36 -15.99
N LEU A 253 10.43 2.92 -14.80
CA LEU A 253 11.19 2.61 -13.57
C LEU A 253 10.75 1.31 -12.87
N GLY A 254 9.85 0.52 -13.46
CA GLY A 254 9.45 -0.80 -12.94
C GLY A 254 8.26 -0.78 -11.96
N GLN A 255 7.70 0.38 -11.63
CA GLN A 255 6.57 0.51 -10.69
C GLN A 255 5.39 1.28 -11.33
N PRO A 256 4.74 0.77 -12.39
CA PRO A 256 3.58 1.43 -12.98
C PRO A 256 2.51 1.77 -11.93
N LEU A 257 2.06 3.03 -11.92
CA LEU A 257 1.11 3.52 -10.91
C LEU A 257 -0.16 2.66 -10.88
N MET A 258 -0.57 2.29 -9.66
CA MET A 258 -1.74 1.46 -9.35
C MET A 258 -1.74 0.05 -9.99
N GLN A 259 -0.62 -0.43 -10.56
CA GLN A 259 -0.55 -1.68 -11.33
C GLN A 259 0.36 -2.71 -10.65
N ALA A 260 0.24 -2.83 -9.32
CA ALA A 260 0.95 -3.83 -8.52
C ALA A 260 0.80 -5.25 -9.11
N PRO A 261 1.81 -6.12 -8.97
CA PRO A 261 1.80 -7.47 -9.53
C PRO A 261 0.69 -8.35 -8.96
N GLY A 262 0.38 -8.21 -7.67
CA GLY A 262 -0.65 -8.98 -6.98
C GLY A 262 -1.30 -8.19 -5.84
N PRO A 263 -2.21 -8.84 -5.09
CA PRO A 263 -2.89 -8.22 -3.94
C PRO A 263 -1.95 -7.94 -2.76
N ASP A 264 -0.76 -8.53 -2.74
CA ASP A 264 0.34 -8.25 -1.82
C ASP A 264 0.99 -6.88 -2.03
N GLY A 265 0.70 -6.22 -3.16
CA GLY A 265 1.15 -4.88 -3.49
C GLY A 265 2.55 -4.87 -4.10
N TRP A 266 3.24 -3.75 -3.96
CA TRP A 266 4.65 -3.60 -4.32
C TRP A 266 5.56 -4.00 -3.18
N GLU A 267 6.79 -4.38 -3.54
CA GLU A 267 7.86 -4.57 -2.57
C GLU A 267 8.12 -3.29 -1.77
N GLN A 268 8.27 -3.45 -0.46
CA GLN A 268 8.33 -2.35 0.49
C GLN A 268 9.75 -2.00 0.94
N ARG A 269 10.73 -2.90 0.78
CA ARG A 269 12.11 -2.66 1.19
C ARG A 269 12.86 -1.95 0.07
N GLY A 270 13.73 -1.02 0.45
CA GLY A 270 14.54 -0.31 -0.54
C GLY A 270 15.43 -1.24 -1.37
N ASP A 271 15.94 -2.31 -0.75
CA ASP A 271 16.83 -3.28 -1.40
C ASP A 271 16.17 -4.02 -2.57
N ASP A 272 14.84 -4.15 -2.55
CA ASP A 272 14.09 -4.77 -3.65
C ASP A 272 14.12 -3.89 -4.93
N TRP A 273 14.47 -2.60 -4.78
CA TRP A 273 14.51 -1.61 -5.86
C TRP A 273 15.93 -1.20 -6.29
N ILE A 274 16.97 -1.65 -5.58
CA ILE A 274 18.37 -1.36 -5.90
C ILE A 274 19.00 -2.49 -6.73
N ASN A 275 18.95 -2.35 -8.04
CA ASN A 275 19.65 -3.24 -8.96
C ASN A 275 20.26 -2.45 -10.13
N THR A 276 21.22 -3.05 -10.83
CA THR A 276 21.97 -2.41 -11.92
C THR A 276 21.04 -1.85 -13.00
N GLU A 277 20.00 -2.60 -13.38
CA GLU A 277 19.04 -2.18 -14.40
C GLU A 277 18.28 -0.92 -13.97
N ASN A 278 17.72 -0.90 -12.77
CA ASN A 278 16.98 0.24 -12.23
C ASN A 278 17.85 1.51 -12.15
N ILE A 279 19.13 1.37 -11.80
CA ILE A 279 20.08 2.49 -11.76
C ILE A 279 20.31 3.07 -13.17
N LEU A 280 20.51 2.20 -14.17
CA LEU A 280 20.72 2.62 -15.57
C LEU A 280 19.46 3.30 -16.14
N ILE A 281 18.28 2.78 -15.82
CA ILE A 281 17.01 3.37 -16.26
C ILE A 281 16.82 4.77 -15.67
N ARG A 282 17.12 4.97 -14.38
CA ARG A 282 17.06 6.30 -13.73
C ARG A 282 18.00 7.29 -14.40
N LEU A 283 19.24 6.89 -14.67
CA LEU A 283 20.21 7.72 -15.40
C LEU A 283 19.70 8.11 -16.79
N GLY A 284 19.20 7.16 -17.57
CA GLY A 284 18.68 7.41 -18.91
C GLY A 284 17.43 8.31 -18.91
N TRP A 285 16.58 8.18 -17.89
CA TRP A 285 15.44 9.06 -17.70
C TRP A 285 15.87 10.50 -17.35
N LEU A 286 16.74 10.68 -16.34
CA LEU A 286 17.22 12.00 -15.91
C LEU A 286 17.87 12.78 -17.05
N ARG A 287 18.72 12.14 -17.87
CA ARG A 287 19.37 12.78 -19.01
C ARG A 287 18.38 13.38 -20.03
N ARG A 288 17.14 12.87 -20.09
CA ARG A 288 16.06 13.45 -20.88
C ARG A 288 15.29 14.52 -20.10
N ALA A 289 14.93 14.23 -18.85
CA ALA A 289 14.15 15.13 -18.01
C ALA A 289 14.83 16.49 -17.77
N LEU A 290 16.16 16.52 -17.72
CA LEU A 290 16.93 17.74 -17.45
C LEU A 290 17.14 18.64 -18.67
N GLN A 291 16.78 18.22 -19.89
CA GLN A 291 17.07 18.98 -21.12
C GLN A 291 16.29 20.29 -21.21
N SER A 292 15.06 20.31 -20.71
CA SER A 292 14.14 21.46 -20.78
C SER A 292 14.28 22.43 -19.60
N LEU A 293 15.17 22.15 -18.64
CA LEU A 293 15.25 22.95 -17.43
C LEU A 293 15.95 24.30 -17.66
N PRO A 294 15.42 25.40 -17.09
CA PRO A 294 16.07 26.71 -17.10
C PRO A 294 17.50 26.68 -16.58
N SER A 295 18.41 27.43 -17.19
CA SER A 295 19.86 27.41 -16.90
C SER A 295 20.23 27.71 -15.44
N TRP A 296 19.40 28.45 -14.71
CA TRP A 296 19.63 28.80 -13.31
C TRP A 296 19.51 27.60 -12.35
N ILE A 297 18.80 26.53 -12.72
CA ILE A 297 18.80 25.27 -11.95
C ILE A 297 20.13 24.57 -12.23
N ASN A 298 21.13 24.69 -11.37
CA ASN A 298 22.46 24.12 -11.58
C ASN A 298 22.92 23.31 -10.35
N ALA A 299 24.17 22.84 -10.36
CA ALA A 299 24.71 22.03 -9.27
C ALA A 299 24.74 22.77 -7.92
N GLU A 300 25.02 24.07 -7.92
CA GLU A 300 25.01 24.91 -6.72
C GLU A 300 23.60 25.04 -6.14
N PHE A 301 22.63 25.38 -6.99
CA PHE A 301 21.21 25.39 -6.61
C PHE A 301 20.79 24.02 -6.05
N PHE A 302 21.14 22.92 -6.72
CA PHE A 302 20.78 21.57 -6.27
C PHE A 302 21.39 21.24 -4.90
N MET A 303 22.67 21.56 -4.67
CA MET A 303 23.31 21.34 -3.37
C MET A 303 22.64 22.16 -2.27
N GLN A 304 22.31 23.42 -2.51
CA GLN A 304 21.74 24.32 -1.51
C GLN A 304 20.26 24.01 -1.22
N GLU A 305 19.45 23.84 -2.27
CA GLU A 305 17.99 23.79 -2.17
C GLU A 305 17.43 22.37 -2.10
N ALA A 306 18.06 21.39 -2.76
CA ALA A 306 17.55 20.02 -2.80
C ALA A 306 18.18 19.11 -1.74
N LEU A 307 19.48 19.23 -1.50
CA LEU A 307 20.20 18.44 -0.51
C LEU A 307 20.44 19.20 0.81
N GLY A 308 20.62 20.52 0.74
CA GLY A 308 20.85 21.37 1.90
C GLY A 308 22.01 20.89 2.77
N GLY A 309 21.77 20.81 4.09
CA GLY A 309 22.78 20.37 5.06
C GLY A 309 23.19 18.89 4.97
N HIS A 310 22.56 18.10 4.09
CA HIS A 310 22.83 16.66 3.96
C HIS A 310 23.86 16.32 2.88
N VAL A 311 24.41 17.29 2.15
CA VAL A 311 25.44 17.03 1.12
C VAL A 311 26.71 16.48 1.77
N SER A 312 27.12 15.25 1.43
CA SER A 312 28.41 14.73 1.88
C SER A 312 29.57 15.43 1.16
N ARG A 313 30.77 15.37 1.75
CA ARG A 313 31.99 15.87 1.09
C ARG A 313 32.22 15.21 -0.27
N GLN A 314 31.89 13.92 -0.39
CA GLN A 314 32.08 13.16 -1.62
C GLN A 314 31.15 13.66 -2.73
N THR A 315 29.86 13.83 -2.42
CA THR A 315 28.89 14.38 -3.35
C THR A 315 29.23 15.82 -3.73
N ALA A 316 29.65 16.67 -2.77
CA ALA A 316 30.10 18.03 -3.06
C ALA A 316 31.28 18.06 -4.04
N GLN A 317 32.31 17.22 -3.82
CA GLN A 317 33.48 17.15 -4.70
C GLN A 317 33.13 16.75 -6.14
N VAL A 318 32.14 15.86 -6.32
CA VAL A 318 31.64 15.46 -7.64
C VAL A 318 30.88 16.62 -8.29
N LEU A 319 30.05 17.32 -7.52
CA LEU A 319 29.20 18.40 -8.03
C LEU A 319 29.95 19.70 -8.35
N THR A 320 31.22 19.80 -7.97
CA THR A 320 32.13 20.91 -8.32
C THR A 320 33.09 20.59 -9.47
N GLN A 321 32.98 19.40 -10.09
CA GLN A 321 33.83 19.02 -11.23
C GLN A 321 33.52 19.85 -12.48
N PRO A 322 34.47 20.01 -13.41
CA PRO A 322 34.27 20.74 -14.67
C PRO A 322 33.49 19.91 -15.70
N LEU A 323 32.27 19.50 -15.35
CA LEU A 323 31.34 18.74 -16.20
C LEU A 323 30.21 19.64 -16.72
N LEU A 324 29.44 19.14 -17.69
CA LEU A 324 28.27 19.85 -18.16
C LEU A 324 27.22 19.95 -17.06
N ARG A 325 26.48 21.07 -17.02
CA ARG A 325 25.39 21.32 -16.06
C ARG A 325 24.46 20.12 -15.86
N ASN A 326 23.99 19.51 -16.95
CA ASN A 326 23.05 18.40 -16.89
C ASN A 326 23.70 17.10 -16.38
N GLU A 327 25.00 16.93 -16.58
CA GLU A 327 25.76 15.80 -16.01
C GLU A 327 25.87 15.96 -14.50
N LEU A 328 26.24 17.16 -14.02
CA LEU A 328 26.29 17.46 -12.60
C LEU A 328 24.93 17.26 -11.93
N LEU A 329 23.85 17.79 -12.50
CA LEU A 329 22.49 17.58 -11.99
C LEU A 329 22.10 16.09 -12.00
N THR A 330 22.46 15.34 -13.05
CA THR A 330 22.21 13.90 -13.10
C THR A 330 22.93 13.18 -11.96
N LEU A 331 24.22 13.48 -11.75
CA LEU A 331 25.01 12.90 -10.67
C LEU A 331 24.46 13.28 -9.29
N GLY A 332 23.98 14.52 -9.13
CA GLY A 332 23.33 14.97 -7.90
C GLY A 332 22.03 14.21 -7.61
N LEU A 333 21.16 14.04 -8.60
CA LEU A 333 19.91 13.29 -8.49
C LEU A 333 20.12 11.76 -8.41
N MET A 334 21.35 11.30 -8.62
CA MET A 334 21.79 9.92 -8.44
C MET A 334 22.75 9.77 -7.24
N SER A 335 22.94 10.82 -6.44
CA SER A 335 23.77 10.75 -5.25
C SER A 335 23.15 9.82 -4.21
N PRO A 336 23.97 9.16 -3.37
CA PRO A 336 23.46 8.34 -2.28
C PRO A 336 22.41 9.07 -1.43
N GLU A 337 22.67 10.32 -1.07
CA GLU A 337 21.81 11.16 -0.23
C GLU A 337 20.48 11.46 -0.91
N PHE A 338 20.46 11.61 -2.24
CA PHE A 338 19.23 11.83 -2.98
C PHE A 338 18.44 10.55 -3.25
N LEU A 339 19.12 9.42 -3.50
CA LEU A 339 18.47 8.14 -3.76
C LEU A 339 17.92 7.47 -2.50
N ARG A 340 18.32 7.98 -1.33
CA ARG A 340 18.01 7.41 -0.03
C ARG A 340 17.14 8.36 0.79
N ARG A 341 16.54 7.80 1.84
CA ARG A 341 15.80 8.50 2.87
C ARG A 341 16.01 7.83 4.22
#